data_AF-A0A945FXY1-F1
#
_entry.id   AF-A0A945FXY1-F1
#
_cell.length_a   1.000
_cell.length_b   1.000
_cell.length_c   1.000
_cell.angle_alpha   90.00
_cell.angle_beta   90.00
_cell.angle_gamma   90.00
#
_symmetry.space_group_name_H-M   'P 1'
#
loop_
_entity.id
_entity.type
_entity.pdbx_description
1 polymer ?
#
loop_
_entity_poly.entity_id
_entity_poly.type
_entity_poly.pdbx_seq_one_letter_code
_entity_poly.pdbx_strand_id
1 'polypeptide(L)'
;MITSNKQYVAATEQLAMLNASLSSPKKKGVPELVEKAGKAQLQELISEIQLNIEEYDALKDSKPSDIEIHSLDDLMVLPIRYRIAAHMSIDAFSRKVGVSARQIARYERESYQNTNSSTLRKILGVLDIHLDGKIA
;
A
#
# COMPACT_ATOMS: atom_id res chain seq x y z
N MET A 1 0.99 -0.91 -2.87
CA MET A 1 0.47 -0.76 -1.49
C MET A 1 -1.02 -0.45 -1.50
N ILE A 2 -1.78 -1.14 -0.66
CA ILE A 2 -3.19 -0.81 -0.36
C ILE A 2 -3.23 0.29 0.71
N THR A 3 -4.03 1.33 0.49
CA THR A 3 -4.09 2.48 1.42
C THR A 3 -5.45 2.61 2.10
N SER A 4 -6.47 1.86 1.67
CA SER A 4 -7.83 2.00 2.19
C SER A 4 -8.57 0.69 2.27
N ASN A 5 -9.56 0.64 3.16
CA ASN A 5 -10.43 -0.53 3.30
C ASN A 5 -11.17 -0.87 1.99
N LYS A 6 -11.51 0.14 1.18
CA LYS A 6 -12.15 -0.09 -0.12
C LYS A 6 -11.23 -0.83 -1.09
N GLN A 7 -9.95 -0.44 -1.14
CA GLN A 7 -8.94 -1.14 -1.94
C GLN A 7 -8.65 -2.54 -1.39
N TYR A 8 -8.61 -2.70 -0.07
CA TYR A 8 -8.47 -4.00 0.59
C TYR A 8 -9.57 -4.98 0.15
N VAL A 9 -10.85 -4.58 0.28
CA VAL A 9 -11.98 -5.43 -0.15
C VAL A 9 -11.88 -5.80 -1.63
N ALA A 10 -11.61 -4.83 -2.49
CA ALA A 10 -11.47 -5.08 -3.92
C ALA A 10 -10.29 -6.02 -4.25
N ALA A 11 -9.16 -5.88 -3.55
CA ALA A 11 -8.00 -6.74 -3.71
C ALA A 11 -8.30 -8.19 -3.28
N THR A 12 -9.00 -8.37 -2.16
CA THR A 12 -9.40 -9.71 -1.67
C THR A 12 -10.39 -10.39 -2.63
N GLU A 13 -11.37 -9.64 -3.16
CA GLU A 13 -12.28 -10.14 -4.20
C GLU A 13 -11.53 -10.54 -5.48
N GLN A 14 -10.61 -9.69 -5.94
CA GLN A 14 -9.77 -9.97 -7.11
C GLN A 14 -8.90 -11.22 -6.89
N LEU A 15 -8.28 -11.34 -5.71
CA LEU A 15 -7.46 -12.49 -5.34
C LEU A 15 -8.28 -13.79 -5.38
N ALA A 16 -9.52 -13.77 -4.87
CA ALA A 16 -10.41 -14.93 -4.93
C ALA A 16 -10.74 -15.33 -6.37
N MET A 17 -11.04 -14.35 -7.24
CA MET A 17 -11.32 -14.60 -8.67
C MET A 17 -10.11 -15.17 -9.42
N LEU A 18 -8.90 -14.64 -9.15
CA LEU A 18 -7.67 -15.11 -9.77
C LEU A 18 -7.32 -16.54 -9.32
N ASN A 19 -7.46 -16.85 -8.04
CA ASN A 19 -7.26 -18.21 -7.52
C ASN A 19 -8.24 -19.22 -8.13
N ALA A 20 -9.52 -18.85 -8.27
CA ALA A 20 -10.50 -19.68 -8.95
C ALA A 20 -10.11 -19.90 -10.43
N SER A 21 -9.63 -18.87 -11.11
CA SER A 21 -9.16 -18.95 -12.49
C SER A 21 -7.92 -19.85 -12.63
N LEU A 22 -6.98 -19.78 -11.69
CA LEU A 22 -5.77 -20.61 -11.68
C LEU A 22 -6.09 -22.10 -11.45
N SER A 23 -7.11 -22.39 -10.63
CA SER A 23 -7.61 -23.75 -10.36
C SER A 23 -8.48 -24.33 -11.48
N SER A 24 -8.89 -23.50 -12.45
CA SER A 24 -9.81 -23.93 -13.51
C SER A 24 -9.12 -24.91 -14.48
N PRO A 25 -9.86 -25.91 -14.99
CA PRO A 25 -9.30 -26.92 -15.87
C PRO A 25 -8.79 -26.32 -17.19
N LYS A 26 -7.76 -26.96 -17.75
CA LYS A 26 -7.13 -26.57 -19.02
C LYS A 26 -8.17 -26.45 -20.13
N LYS A 27 -8.16 -25.32 -20.85
CA LYS A 27 -8.95 -25.16 -22.09
C LYS A 27 -8.40 -26.09 -23.17
N LYS A 28 -9.29 -26.89 -23.78
CA LYS A 28 -8.94 -27.78 -24.90
C LYS A 28 -8.39 -26.95 -26.07
N GLY A 29 -7.32 -27.42 -26.70
CA GLY A 29 -6.71 -26.78 -27.87
C GLY A 29 -5.65 -25.72 -27.59
N VAL A 30 -5.31 -25.45 -26.31
CA VAL A 30 -4.21 -24.54 -25.96
C VAL A 30 -2.88 -25.29 -25.90
N PRO A 31 -1.82 -24.81 -26.61
CA PRO A 31 -0.48 -25.37 -26.50
C PRO A 31 0.04 -25.35 -25.05
N GLU A 32 0.75 -26.39 -24.63
CA GLU A 32 1.23 -26.53 -23.25
C GLU A 32 2.15 -25.37 -22.81
N LEU A 33 2.99 -24.87 -23.71
CA LEU A 33 3.87 -23.73 -23.43
C LEU A 33 3.06 -22.46 -23.07
N VAL A 34 1.99 -22.19 -23.83
CA VAL A 34 1.11 -21.03 -23.63
C VAL A 34 0.34 -21.15 -22.31
N GLU A 35 -0.10 -22.36 -21.98
CA GLU A 35 -0.77 -22.62 -20.70
C GLU A 35 0.18 -22.39 -19.51
N LYS A 36 1.41 -22.91 -19.58
CA LYS A 36 2.41 -22.72 -18.51
C LYS A 36 2.73 -21.24 -18.29
N ALA A 37 2.97 -20.50 -19.38
CA ALA A 37 3.23 -19.07 -19.31
C ALA A 37 2.05 -18.30 -18.69
N GLY A 38 0.82 -18.61 -19.10
CA GLY A 38 -0.38 -17.97 -18.53
C GLY A 38 -0.56 -18.26 -17.03
N LYS A 39 -0.28 -19.49 -16.58
CA LYS A 39 -0.32 -19.83 -15.14
C LYS A 39 0.76 -19.11 -14.35
N ALA A 40 1.98 -19.03 -14.88
CA ALA A 40 3.07 -18.29 -14.23
C ALA A 40 2.73 -16.81 -14.04
N GLN A 41 2.20 -16.17 -15.09
CA GLN A 41 1.76 -14.77 -15.02
C GLN A 41 0.64 -14.56 -13.98
N LEU A 42 -0.33 -15.49 -13.92
CA LEU A 42 -1.39 -15.45 -12.91
C LEU A 42 -0.83 -15.61 -11.49
N GLN A 43 0.16 -16.49 -11.29
CA GLN A 43 0.81 -16.70 -10.00
C GLN A 43 1.58 -15.47 -9.54
N GLU A 44 2.31 -14.80 -10.44
CA GLU A 44 3.01 -13.54 -10.14
C GLU A 44 2.01 -12.46 -9.69
N LEU A 45 0.90 -12.28 -10.42
CA LEU A 45 -0.13 -11.31 -10.06
C LEU A 45 -0.80 -11.65 -8.71
N ILE A 46 -1.08 -12.93 -8.46
CA ILE A 46 -1.61 -13.40 -7.17
C ILE A 46 -0.64 -13.06 -6.04
N SER A 47 0.65 -13.34 -6.22
CA SER A 47 1.67 -13.07 -5.22
C SER A 47 1.80 -11.57 -4.93
N GLU A 48 1.75 -10.72 -5.95
CA GLU A 48 1.78 -9.27 -5.78
C GLU A 48 0.58 -8.76 -4.98
N ILE A 49 -0.63 -9.25 -5.29
CA ILE A 49 -1.85 -8.84 -4.58
C ILE A 49 -1.81 -9.34 -3.12
N GLN A 50 -1.35 -10.57 -2.88
CA GLN A 50 -1.18 -11.13 -1.53
C GLN A 50 -0.23 -10.28 -0.69
N LEU A 51 0.96 -9.94 -1.22
CA LEU A 51 1.92 -9.10 -0.51
C LEU A 51 1.32 -7.74 -0.13
N ASN A 52 0.53 -7.13 -1.02
CA ASN A 52 -0.13 -5.86 -0.74
C ASN A 52 -1.21 -5.96 0.36
N ILE A 53 -1.93 -7.09 0.43
CA ILE A 53 -2.93 -7.39 1.46
C ILE A 53 -2.23 -7.63 2.80
N GLU A 54 -1.20 -8.46 2.82
CA GLU A 54 -0.40 -8.77 4.01
C GLU A 54 0.25 -7.52 4.60
N GLU A 55 0.81 -6.63 3.75
CA GLU A 55 1.35 -5.34 4.19
C GLU A 55 0.26 -4.48 4.86
N TYR A 56 -0.94 -4.42 4.27
CA TYR A 56 -2.04 -3.64 4.83
C TYR A 56 -2.54 -4.19 6.17
N ASP A 57 -2.68 -5.51 6.27
CA ASP A 57 -3.10 -6.17 7.52
C ASP A 57 -2.06 -5.99 8.61
N ALA A 58 -0.77 -6.18 8.30
CA ALA A 58 0.32 -5.94 9.24
C ALA A 58 0.33 -4.48 9.74
N LEU A 59 0.13 -3.51 8.85
CA LEU A 59 0.03 -2.09 9.24
C LEU A 59 -1.19 -1.83 10.11
N LYS A 60 -2.34 -2.42 9.77
CA LYS A 60 -3.59 -2.25 10.53
C LYS A 60 -3.47 -2.84 11.94
N ASP A 61 -2.74 -3.93 12.11
CA ASP A 61 -2.55 -4.58 13.40
C ASP A 61 -1.35 -3.99 14.21
N SER A 62 -0.52 -3.17 13.56
CA SER A 62 0.61 -2.46 14.19
C SER A 62 0.17 -1.20 14.92
N LYS A 63 1.03 -0.69 15.83
CA LYS A 63 0.89 0.67 16.36
C LYS A 63 1.72 1.64 15.53
N PRO A 64 1.33 2.93 15.48
CA PRO A 64 2.15 3.94 14.80
C PRO A 64 3.59 4.04 15.30
N SER A 65 3.86 3.67 16.56
CA SER A 65 5.19 3.64 17.17
C SER A 65 6.10 2.52 16.63
N ASP A 66 5.52 1.52 15.99
CA ASP A 66 6.24 0.31 15.55
C ASP A 66 6.72 0.44 14.10
N ILE A 67 6.39 1.56 13.43
CA ILE A 67 6.74 1.80 12.03
C ILE A 67 8.20 2.23 11.93
N GLU A 68 9.00 1.40 11.27
CA GLU A 68 10.40 1.69 10.98
C GLU A 68 10.59 2.39 9.62
N ILE A 69 11.66 3.19 9.51
CA ILE A 69 12.02 3.94 8.30
C ILE A 69 13.46 3.58 7.95
N HIS A 70 13.65 2.83 6.85
CA HIS A 70 14.97 2.34 6.44
C HIS A 70 15.47 3.01 5.15
N SER A 71 14.59 3.75 4.46
CA SER A 71 14.89 4.37 3.18
C SER A 71 14.14 5.70 3.00
N LEU A 72 14.53 6.45 1.96
CA LEU A 72 13.77 7.63 1.55
C LEU A 72 12.35 7.24 1.12
N ASP A 73 12.18 6.12 0.43
CA ASP A 73 10.86 5.67 -0.02
C ASP A 73 9.94 5.35 1.18
N ASP A 74 10.48 4.73 2.23
CA ASP A 74 9.75 4.51 3.49
C ASP A 74 9.30 5.83 4.12
N LEU A 75 10.16 6.85 4.12
CA LEU A 75 9.83 8.17 4.63
C LEU A 75 8.68 8.81 3.83
N MET A 76 8.66 8.62 2.51
CA MET A 76 7.61 9.18 1.64
C MET A 76 6.26 8.50 1.90
N VAL A 77 6.22 7.18 2.09
CA VAL A 77 4.96 6.46 2.37
C VAL A 77 4.53 6.50 3.84
N LEU A 78 5.41 6.94 4.74
CA LEU A 78 5.17 6.99 6.18
C LEU A 78 3.83 7.61 6.61
N PRO A 79 3.36 8.74 6.04
CA PRO A 79 2.07 9.31 6.43
C PRO A 79 0.90 8.35 6.19
N ILE A 80 0.99 7.51 5.15
CA ILE A 80 -0.03 6.50 4.84
C ILE A 80 0.04 5.36 5.88
N ARG A 81 1.25 4.84 6.13
CA ARG A 81 1.48 3.76 7.11
C ARG A 81 0.98 4.18 8.50
N TYR A 82 1.35 5.38 8.94
CA TYR A 82 0.88 5.97 10.19
C TYR A 82 -0.65 6.02 10.25
N ARG A 83 -1.29 6.50 9.17
CA ARG A 83 -2.74 6.66 9.12
C ARG A 83 -3.46 5.31 9.28
N ILE A 84 -2.96 4.27 8.61
CA ILE A 84 -3.53 2.91 8.68
C ILE A 84 -3.37 2.34 10.08
N ALA A 85 -2.17 2.38 10.64
CA ALA A 85 -1.87 1.90 12.00
C ALA A 85 -2.62 2.68 13.10
N ALA A 86 -2.90 3.97 12.86
CA ALA A 86 -3.72 4.78 13.76
C ALA A 86 -5.24 4.63 13.52
N HIS A 87 -5.65 3.76 12.59
CA HIS A 87 -7.04 3.56 12.16
C HIS A 87 -7.77 4.86 11.77
N MET A 88 -7.04 5.82 11.20
CA MET A 88 -7.59 7.12 10.85
C MET A 88 -8.18 7.10 9.44
N SER A 89 -9.34 7.72 9.27
CA SER A 89 -9.84 8.10 7.94
C SER A 89 -8.98 9.23 7.36
N ILE A 90 -9.06 9.43 6.04
CA ILE A 90 -8.41 10.58 5.39
C ILE A 90 -8.84 11.89 6.06
N ASP A 91 -10.13 12.05 6.38
CA ASP A 91 -10.63 13.27 7.04
C ASP A 91 -10.05 13.46 8.44
N ALA A 92 -9.97 12.39 9.25
CA ALA A 92 -9.37 12.45 10.58
C ALA A 92 -7.89 12.82 10.51
N PHE A 93 -7.14 12.19 9.62
CA PHE A 93 -5.73 12.48 9.39
C PHE A 93 -5.52 13.91 8.88
N SER A 94 -6.37 14.36 7.95
CA SER A 94 -6.34 15.71 7.40
C SER A 94 -6.44 16.79 8.48
N ARG A 95 -7.33 16.59 9.46
CA ARG A 95 -7.50 17.48 10.62
C ARG A 95 -6.27 17.45 11.53
N LYS A 96 -5.72 16.26 11.78
CA LYS A 96 -4.50 16.10 12.61
C LYS A 96 -3.32 16.89 12.02
N VAL A 97 -3.07 16.76 10.71
CA VAL A 97 -1.90 17.36 10.06
C VAL A 97 -2.15 18.77 9.52
N GLY A 98 -3.39 19.26 9.59
CA GLY A 98 -3.78 20.58 9.11
C GLY A 98 -3.63 20.76 7.60
N VAL A 99 -3.91 19.72 6.82
CA VAL A 99 -3.91 19.71 5.34
C VAL A 99 -5.28 19.25 4.87
N SER A 100 -5.82 19.79 3.78
CA SER A 100 -7.16 19.41 3.34
C SER A 100 -7.26 17.92 2.96
N ALA A 101 -8.41 17.29 3.23
CA ALA A 101 -8.66 15.89 2.89
C ALA A 101 -8.43 15.58 1.40
N ARG A 102 -8.81 16.51 0.51
CA ARG A 102 -8.56 16.38 -0.94
C ARG A 102 -7.08 16.32 -1.29
N GLN A 103 -6.25 17.12 -0.60
CA GLN A 103 -4.80 17.10 -0.80
C GLN A 103 -4.19 15.80 -0.27
N ILE A 104 -4.58 15.37 0.93
CA ILE A 104 -4.14 14.08 1.49
C ILE A 104 -4.51 12.95 0.52
N ALA A 105 -5.77 12.85 0.09
CA ALA A 105 -6.19 11.81 -0.85
C ALA A 105 -5.41 11.83 -2.19
N ARG A 106 -4.97 13.01 -2.64
CA ARG A 106 -4.10 13.13 -3.82
C ARG A 106 -2.69 12.64 -3.52
N TYR A 107 -2.09 13.07 -2.41
CA TYR A 107 -0.74 12.67 -2.03
C TYR A 107 -0.64 11.17 -1.76
N GLU A 108 -1.62 10.57 -1.08
CA GLU A 108 -1.62 9.13 -0.84
C GLU A 108 -1.70 8.31 -2.14
N ARG A 109 -2.40 8.81 -3.17
CA ARG A 109 -2.46 8.14 -4.48
C ARG A 109 -1.10 8.10 -5.17
N GLU A 110 -0.26 9.10 -4.92
CA GLU A 110 1.06 9.26 -5.52
C GLU A 110 2.18 8.90 -4.53
N SER A 111 1.85 8.19 -3.43
CA SER A 111 2.82 7.82 -2.38
C SER A 111 3.65 9.00 -1.87
N TYR A 112 3.03 10.19 -1.83
CA TYR A 112 3.63 11.47 -1.52
C TYR A 112 4.78 11.92 -2.42
N GLN A 113 5.14 11.20 -3.49
CA GLN A 113 6.30 11.49 -4.35
C GLN A 113 6.27 12.90 -4.97
N ASN A 114 5.09 13.41 -5.31
CA ASN A 114 4.91 14.75 -5.89
C ASN A 114 4.51 15.82 -4.87
N THR A 115 4.66 15.52 -3.57
CA THR A 115 4.36 16.49 -2.51
C THR A 115 5.50 17.49 -2.43
N ASN A 116 5.18 18.78 -2.36
CA ASN A 116 6.24 19.76 -2.13
C ASN A 116 6.86 19.56 -0.74
N SER A 117 8.15 19.87 -0.62
CA SER A 117 8.93 19.66 0.59
C SER A 117 8.35 20.37 1.82
N SER A 118 7.79 21.58 1.65
CA SER A 118 7.17 22.34 2.74
C SER A 118 5.95 21.64 3.34
N THR A 119 5.11 21.04 2.50
CA THR A 119 3.91 20.31 2.93
C THR A 119 4.29 18.98 3.55
N LEU A 120 5.23 18.25 2.95
CA LEU A 120 5.72 16.99 3.51
C LEU A 120 6.35 17.22 4.88
N ARG A 121 7.23 18.21 5.03
CA ARG A 121 7.82 18.57 6.33
C ARG A 121 6.77 18.94 7.37
N LYS A 122 5.72 19.68 6.99
CA LYS A 122 4.60 19.99 7.89
C LYS A 122 3.89 18.74 8.37
N ILE A 123 3.56 17.82 7.45
CA ILE A 123 2.88 16.56 7.79
C ILE A 123 3.76 15.72 8.71
N LEU A 124 5.02 15.48 8.31
CA LEU A 124 5.97 14.67 9.07
C LEU A 124 6.29 15.29 10.45
N GLY A 125 6.38 16.60 10.55
CA GLY A 125 6.59 17.29 11.83
C GLY A 125 5.45 17.10 12.84
N VAL A 126 4.21 16.87 12.37
CA VAL A 126 3.08 16.53 13.25
C VAL A 126 3.12 15.08 13.73
N LEU A 127 3.83 14.21 13.00
CA LEU A 127 3.97 12.80 13.34
C LEU A 127 5.13 12.53 14.32
N ASP A 128 5.87 13.58 14.71
CA ASP A 128 6.99 13.51 15.67
C ASP A 128 8.04 12.46 15.30
N ILE A 129 8.47 12.50 14.03
CA ILE A 129 9.41 11.52 13.49
C ILE A 129 10.85 11.81 13.95
N HIS A 130 11.57 10.75 14.31
CA HIS A 130 13.00 10.80 14.57
C HIS A 130 13.74 10.06 13.46
N LEU A 131 14.65 10.75 12.79
CA LEU A 131 15.47 10.19 11.71
C LEU A 131 16.93 10.26 12.12
N ASP A 132 17.62 9.11 12.08
CA ASP A 132 19.07 9.03 12.13
C ASP A 132 19.54 8.44 10.81
N GLY A 133 20.30 9.22 10.04
CA GLY A 133 20.70 8.89 8.68
C GLY A 133 22.20 8.97 8.54
N LYS A 134 22.78 8.01 7.81
CA LYS A 134 24.20 8.00 7.43
C LYS A 134 24.30 8.00 5.91
N ILE A 135 25.27 8.74 5.39
CA ILE A 135 25.64 8.68 3.97
C ILE A 135 26.56 7.47 3.81
N ALA A 136 26.20 6.56 2.92
CA ALA A 136 27.03 5.43 2.53
C ALA A 136 27.97 5.82 1.39
#